data_AF-A0A6I1F561-F1
#
_entry.id   AF-A0A6I1F561-F1
#
_cell.length_a   1.000
_cell.length_b   1.000
_cell.length_c   1.000
_cell.angle_alpha   90.00
_cell.angle_beta   90.00
_cell.angle_gamma   90.00
#
_symmetry.space_group_name_H-M   'P 1'
#
loop_
_entity.id
_entity.type
_entity.pdbx_description
1 polymer ?
#
loop_
_entity_poly.entity_id
_entity_poly.type
_entity_poly.pdbx_seq_one_letter_code
_entity_poly.pdbx_strand_id
1 'polypeptide(L)'
;MKRIVNNSDYSLSKYTELPPEDIDFIITFLRHYGDFKEIQREKGMLYPAVKNRISEVLQKLGIEESDKVVFADLNTSLILARIEDNDSPIVARIKEKLNECGGKATIKLLRGDDCDIWFSSNGRGLISPKIPPANQLVWEVFDAAVEVVLHNGGKALKGNARSGAKLGIDLPLNSVEGYIAQKVHGVKIGETAFGPGFVIAAVLDWVGICSNERGYLSIKPDFHLHPENW
;
A
#
# COMPACT_ATOMS: atom_id res chain seq x y z
N MET A 1 40.77 -31.99 -5.46
CA MET A 1 40.19 -31.27 -6.63
C MET A 1 39.45 -30.03 -6.11
N LYS A 2 39.35 -28.91 -6.86
CA LYS A 2 38.80 -27.62 -6.36
C LYS A 2 37.45 -27.24 -6.99
N ARG A 3 36.50 -26.78 -6.16
CA ARG A 3 35.38 -25.82 -6.36
C ARG A 3 34.55 -25.82 -5.04
N ILE A 4 34.24 -24.75 -4.30
CA ILE A 4 34.18 -23.27 -4.51
C ILE A 4 33.11 -22.90 -5.57
N VAL A 5 32.08 -22.06 -5.37
CA VAL A 5 31.54 -21.18 -4.27
C VAL A 5 30.00 -21.41 -4.19
N ASN A 6 29.15 -20.83 -3.33
CA ASN A 6 29.14 -19.70 -2.36
C ASN A 6 28.75 -20.23 -0.93
N ASN A 7 28.56 -19.50 0.19
CA ASN A 7 28.20 -18.12 0.60
C ASN A 7 26.71 -17.69 0.52
N SER A 8 26.00 -17.85 1.65
CA SER A 8 24.99 -16.89 2.11
C SER A 8 24.89 -16.94 3.64
N ASP A 9 25.66 -16.11 4.34
CA ASP A 9 25.52 -15.91 5.78
C ASP A 9 24.18 -15.21 6.10
N TYR A 10 23.14 -16.02 6.25
CA TYR A 10 21.90 -15.57 6.87
C TYR A 10 22.15 -15.39 8.37
N SER A 11 22.37 -14.13 8.76
CA SER A 11 22.53 -13.67 10.14
C SER A 11 21.26 -13.95 10.98
N LEU A 12 21.12 -15.20 11.42
CA LEU A 12 20.03 -15.68 12.28
C LEU A 12 20.13 -15.13 13.71
N SER A 13 21.33 -14.73 14.15
CA SER A 13 21.64 -14.20 15.48
C SER A 13 20.62 -13.16 15.97
N LYS A 14 20.37 -12.13 15.16
CA LYS A 14 19.47 -11.02 15.55
C LYS A 14 18.00 -11.40 15.76
N TYR A 15 17.59 -12.59 15.34
CA TYR A 15 16.24 -13.13 15.60
C TYR A 15 16.23 -14.16 16.74
N THR A 16 17.36 -14.81 17.02
CA THR A 16 17.53 -15.75 18.14
C THR A 16 17.85 -15.07 19.48
N GLU A 17 18.25 -13.80 19.46
CA GLU A 17 18.69 -13.04 20.65
C GLU A 17 17.59 -12.17 21.30
N LEU A 18 16.35 -12.16 20.77
CA LEU A 18 15.25 -11.43 21.39
C LEU A 18 14.84 -12.04 22.75
N PRO A 19 14.80 -11.24 23.83
CA PRO A 19 14.21 -11.63 25.11
C PRO A 19 12.76 -12.18 24.99
N PRO A 20 12.35 -13.15 25.84
CA PRO A 20 11.01 -13.74 25.79
C PRO A 20 9.86 -12.71 25.89
N GLU A 21 10.05 -11.63 26.65
CA GLU A 21 9.08 -10.54 26.80
C GLU A 21 8.95 -9.65 25.56
N ASP A 22 9.94 -9.65 24.66
CA ASP A 22 9.84 -9.01 23.34
C ASP A 22 9.08 -9.93 22.38
N ILE A 23 9.36 -11.24 22.41
CA ILE A 23 8.68 -12.25 21.59
C ILE A 23 7.18 -12.34 21.94
N ASP A 24 6.83 -12.37 23.23
CA ASP A 24 5.43 -12.34 23.70
C ASP A 24 4.70 -11.05 23.27
N PHE A 25 5.40 -9.91 23.28
CA PHE A 25 4.86 -8.65 22.77
C PHE A 25 4.61 -8.70 21.26
N ILE A 26 5.57 -9.19 20.46
CA ILE A 26 5.41 -9.38 19.00
C ILE A 26 4.23 -10.31 18.69
N ILE A 27 4.14 -11.46 19.37
CA ILE A 27 3.06 -12.43 19.16
C ILE A 27 1.70 -11.82 19.48
N THR A 28 1.60 -11.02 20.54
CA THR A 28 0.36 -10.32 20.91
C THR A 28 0.01 -9.20 19.92
N PHE A 29 1.01 -8.44 19.46
CA PHE A 29 0.84 -7.41 18.45
C PHE A 29 0.30 -7.99 17.13
N LEU A 30 0.89 -9.10 16.67
CA LEU A 30 0.45 -9.82 15.46
C LEU A 30 -0.92 -10.49 15.64
N ARG A 31 -1.22 -11.07 16.81
CA ARG A 31 -2.52 -11.69 17.13
C ARG A 31 -3.67 -10.70 17.01
N HIS A 32 -3.46 -9.46 17.45
CA HIS A 32 -4.44 -8.37 17.37
C HIS A 32 -4.31 -7.51 16.10
N TYR A 33 -3.52 -7.95 15.11
CA TYR A 33 -3.27 -7.22 13.86
C TYR A 33 -2.85 -5.74 14.05
N GLY A 34 -2.17 -5.45 15.17
CA GLY A 34 -1.76 -4.10 15.55
C GLY A 34 -2.82 -3.21 16.19
N ASP A 35 -3.99 -3.72 16.61
CA ASP A 35 -4.97 -2.90 17.34
C ASP A 35 -4.44 -2.51 18.73
N PHE A 36 -4.03 -1.25 18.85
CA PHE A 36 -3.49 -0.68 20.08
C PHE A 36 -4.45 -0.78 21.28
N LYS A 37 -5.79 -0.75 21.09
CA LYS A 37 -6.73 -0.88 22.20
C LYS A 37 -6.74 -2.29 22.78
N GLU A 38 -6.72 -3.29 21.90
CA GLU A 38 -6.69 -4.69 22.29
C GLU A 38 -5.35 -5.04 22.95
N ILE A 39 -4.23 -4.53 22.41
CA ILE A 39 -2.88 -4.72 22.96
C ILE A 39 -2.72 -4.00 24.30
N GLN A 40 -3.19 -2.75 24.42
CA GLN A 40 -3.23 -2.02 25.69
C GLN A 40 -4.01 -2.80 26.76
N ARG A 41 -5.15 -3.40 26.40
CA ARG A 41 -5.97 -4.19 27.33
C ARG A 41 -5.31 -5.52 27.69
N GLU A 42 -4.72 -6.26 26.75
CA GLU A 42 -4.09 -7.55 27.02
C GLU A 42 -2.81 -7.40 27.85
N LYS A 43 -1.97 -6.41 27.55
CA LYS A 43 -0.70 -6.18 28.26
C LYS A 43 -0.81 -5.22 29.46
N GLY A 44 -1.98 -4.65 29.73
CA GLY A 44 -2.18 -3.65 30.80
C GLY A 44 -1.42 -2.33 30.58
N MET A 45 -1.14 -1.99 29.33
CA MET A 45 -0.27 -0.87 28.95
C MET A 45 -1.07 0.38 28.57
N LEU A 46 -0.47 1.55 28.75
CA LEU A 46 -0.97 2.80 28.16
C LEU A 46 -0.44 2.98 26.72
N TYR A 47 -1.13 3.75 25.88
CA TYR A 47 -0.74 3.99 24.48
C TYR A 47 0.75 4.38 24.30
N PRO A 48 1.34 5.30 25.09
CA PRO A 48 2.77 5.64 24.94
C PRO A 48 3.69 4.46 25.27
N ALA A 49 3.32 3.62 26.25
CA ALA A 49 4.11 2.44 26.59
C ALA A 49 4.06 1.39 25.47
N VAL A 50 2.92 1.19 24.81
CA VAL A 50 2.82 0.31 23.63
C VAL A 50 3.66 0.87 22.47
N LYS A 51 3.63 2.19 22.21
CA LYS A 51 4.47 2.81 21.17
C LYS A 51 5.95 2.65 21.46
N ASN A 52 6.41 2.98 22.68
CA ASN A 52 7.80 2.80 23.09
C ASN A 52 8.25 1.34 22.95
N ARG A 53 7.39 0.40 23.33
CA ARG A 53 7.68 -1.04 23.25
C ARG A 53 7.88 -1.54 21.82
N ILE A 54 7.14 -0.98 20.85
CA ILE A 54 7.37 -1.25 19.42
C ILE A 54 8.75 -0.70 19.01
N SER A 55 9.08 0.53 19.38
CA SER A 55 10.39 1.14 19.05
C SER A 55 11.57 0.38 19.66
N GLU A 56 11.48 -0.08 20.92
CA GLU A 56 12.46 -0.96 21.56
C GLU A 56 12.70 -2.24 20.75
N VAL A 57 11.62 -2.91 20.33
CA VAL A 57 11.67 -4.16 19.58
C VAL A 57 12.25 -3.96 18.18
N LEU A 58 11.88 -2.89 17.47
CA LEU A 58 12.44 -2.55 16.16
C LEU A 58 13.95 -2.27 16.25
N GLN A 59 14.38 -1.51 17.27
CA GLN A 59 15.80 -1.24 17.52
C GLN A 59 16.59 -2.53 17.79
N LYS A 60 16.08 -3.41 18.66
CA LYS A 60 16.72 -4.71 18.96
C LYS A 60 16.80 -5.63 17.73
N LEU A 61 15.81 -5.58 16.85
CA LEU A 61 15.81 -6.30 15.58
C LEU A 61 16.75 -5.68 14.52
N GLY A 62 17.47 -4.59 14.82
CA GLY A 62 18.30 -3.88 13.84
C GLY A 62 17.47 -3.38 12.66
N ILE A 63 16.26 -2.88 12.93
CA ILE A 63 15.40 -2.17 11.98
C ILE A 63 15.53 -0.69 12.34
N GLU A 64 16.59 -0.06 11.83
CA GLU A 64 16.84 1.36 12.03
C GLU A 64 15.75 2.21 11.37
N GLU A 65 15.42 3.36 11.96
CA GLU A 65 14.44 4.30 11.41
C GLU A 65 15.02 5.09 10.22
N SER A 66 15.22 4.43 9.07
CA SER A 66 15.32 5.10 7.76
C SER A 66 14.02 5.82 7.43
N ASP A 67 12.90 5.15 7.72
CA ASP A 67 11.55 5.54 7.31
C ASP A 67 10.98 6.57 8.29
N LYS A 68 11.63 7.74 8.40
CA LYS A 68 11.17 8.87 9.22
C LYS A 68 9.94 9.56 8.60
N VAL A 69 8.81 8.87 8.70
CA VAL A 69 7.48 9.47 8.72
C VAL A 69 7.50 10.55 9.81
N VAL A 70 7.23 11.80 9.43
CA VAL A 70 7.28 12.91 10.36
C VAL A 70 6.03 12.89 11.21
N PHE A 71 6.13 12.30 12.40
CA PHE A 71 5.16 12.46 13.47
C PHE A 71 5.19 13.91 13.97
N ALA A 72 4.50 14.81 13.25
CA ALA A 72 4.15 16.14 13.76
C ALA A 72 3.16 15.99 14.93
N ASP A 73 3.24 16.92 15.89
CA ASP A 73 2.98 16.56 17.27
C ASP A 73 1.56 16.90 17.80
N LEU A 74 1.12 16.06 18.75
CA LEU A 74 -0.05 16.17 19.64
C LEU A 74 -1.49 16.43 19.09
N ASN A 75 -2.44 15.72 19.71
CA ASN A 75 -3.89 15.96 19.78
C ASN A 75 -4.76 15.77 18.52
N THR A 76 -4.24 15.79 17.29
CA THR A 76 -4.92 15.16 16.13
C THR A 76 -3.88 14.41 15.30
N SER A 77 -4.10 13.11 15.04
CA SER A 77 -3.13 12.26 14.36
C SER A 77 -3.10 12.48 12.84
N LEU A 78 -2.57 13.63 12.42
CA LEU A 78 -2.33 14.00 11.03
C LEU A 78 -1.00 13.39 10.58
N ILE A 79 -1.04 12.34 9.77
CA ILE A 79 0.16 11.72 9.18
C ILE A 79 0.44 12.43 7.86
N LEU A 80 1.56 13.13 7.74
CA LEU A 80 2.00 13.68 6.46
C LEU A 80 3.11 12.80 5.87
N ALA A 81 2.95 12.38 4.63
CA ALA A 81 3.99 11.66 3.91
C ALA A 81 5.02 12.63 3.36
N ARG A 82 6.30 12.25 3.38
CA ARG A 82 7.31 12.92 2.56
C ARG A 82 7.13 12.51 1.11
N ILE A 83 7.30 13.48 0.23
CA ILE A 83 7.58 13.23 -1.18
C ILE A 83 9.10 13.02 -1.26
N GLU A 84 9.51 11.95 -1.92
CA GLU A 84 10.90 11.50 -2.04
C GLU A 84 11.35 11.61 -3.49
N ASP A 85 12.65 11.81 -3.75
CA ASP A 85 13.19 12.05 -5.11
C ASP A 85 13.03 10.83 -6.06
N ASN A 86 12.58 9.69 -5.52
CA ASN A 86 12.28 8.45 -6.23
C ASN A 86 10.77 8.15 -6.35
N ASP A 87 9.87 9.02 -5.83
CA ASP A 87 8.43 8.88 -6.06
C ASP A 87 8.12 9.07 -7.55
N SER A 88 7.23 8.25 -8.09
CA SER A 88 6.70 8.49 -9.43
C SER A 88 5.88 9.79 -9.45
N PRO A 89 5.69 10.44 -10.63
CA PRO A 89 4.79 11.58 -10.76
C PRO A 89 3.32 11.28 -10.39
N ILE A 90 2.94 10.00 -10.31
CA ILE A 90 1.61 9.55 -9.87
C ILE A 90 1.58 9.48 -8.34
N VAL A 91 2.58 8.84 -7.73
CA VAL A 91 2.70 8.67 -6.28
C VAL A 91 2.91 10.01 -5.59
N ALA A 92 3.81 10.85 -6.10
CA ALA A 92 4.04 12.21 -5.61
C ALA A 92 2.72 13.01 -5.59
N ARG A 93 1.96 12.99 -6.69
CA ARG A 93 0.67 13.71 -6.80
C ARG A 93 -0.45 13.15 -5.90
N ILE A 94 -0.38 11.86 -5.53
CA ILE A 94 -1.25 11.27 -4.49
C ILE A 94 -0.81 11.72 -3.09
N LYS A 95 0.50 11.72 -2.81
CA LYS A 95 1.08 12.20 -1.54
C LYS A 95 0.76 13.68 -1.32
N GLU A 96 0.99 14.54 -2.33
CA GLU A 96 0.65 15.97 -2.34
C GLU A 96 -0.81 16.20 -1.93
N LYS A 97 -1.77 15.65 -2.69
CA LYS A 97 -3.19 15.92 -2.47
C LYS A 97 -3.72 15.34 -1.15
N LEU A 98 -3.14 14.24 -0.67
CA LEU A 98 -3.49 13.71 0.64
C LEU A 98 -2.85 14.49 1.79
N ASN A 99 -1.65 15.07 1.59
CA ASN A 99 -1.02 16.01 2.51
C ASN A 99 -1.82 17.33 2.62
N GLU A 100 -2.33 17.87 1.51
CA GLU A 100 -3.29 19.01 1.51
C GLU A 100 -4.51 18.74 2.39
N CYS A 101 -4.93 17.46 2.49
CA CYS A 101 -6.04 17.00 3.33
C CYS A 101 -5.61 16.61 4.76
N GLY A 102 -4.36 16.85 5.17
CA GLY A 102 -3.87 16.49 6.50
C GLY A 102 -3.62 14.98 6.72
N GLY A 103 -3.42 14.22 5.64
CA GLY A 103 -3.11 12.78 5.69
C GLY A 103 -4.28 11.83 5.55
N LYS A 104 -5.51 12.35 5.56
CA LYS A 104 -6.76 11.60 5.37
C LYS A 104 -7.71 12.37 4.45
N ALA A 105 -8.38 11.67 3.55
CA ALA A 105 -9.47 12.22 2.74
C ALA A 105 -10.67 11.26 2.69
N THR A 106 -11.85 11.79 2.40
CA THR A 106 -13.02 11.01 1.99
C THR A 106 -13.27 11.29 0.51
N ILE A 107 -13.09 10.28 -0.33
CA ILE A 107 -13.24 10.40 -1.79
C ILE A 107 -14.54 9.76 -2.27
N LYS A 108 -15.05 10.23 -3.41
CA LYS A 108 -16.26 9.67 -4.04
C LYS A 108 -15.91 8.50 -4.96
N LEU A 109 -16.57 7.36 -4.75
CA LEU A 109 -16.59 6.27 -5.72
C LEU A 109 -17.49 6.59 -6.92
N LEU A 110 -17.35 5.81 -8.00
CA LEU A 110 -18.12 5.91 -9.25
C LEU A 110 -19.65 6.06 -9.08
N ARG A 111 -20.23 5.60 -7.96
CA ARG A 111 -21.68 5.65 -7.69
C ARG A 111 -22.09 6.77 -6.72
N GLY A 112 -21.16 7.62 -6.27
CA GLY A 112 -21.39 8.66 -5.26
C GLY A 112 -21.19 8.20 -3.81
N ASP A 113 -20.95 6.90 -3.58
CA ASP A 113 -20.60 6.33 -2.27
C ASP A 113 -19.30 6.94 -1.73
N ASP A 114 -19.28 7.32 -0.45
CA ASP A 114 -18.09 7.84 0.23
C ASP A 114 -17.10 6.73 0.58
N CYS A 115 -15.81 7.02 0.40
CA CYS A 115 -14.69 6.13 0.66
C CYS A 115 -13.55 6.86 1.36
N ASP A 116 -13.35 6.58 2.64
CA ASP A 116 -12.19 7.08 3.37
C ASP A 116 -10.89 6.45 2.85
N ILE A 117 -9.86 7.28 2.73
CA ILE A 117 -8.47 6.92 2.46
C ILE A 117 -7.54 7.68 3.41
N TRP A 118 -6.46 7.05 3.85
CA TRP A 118 -5.37 7.71 4.59
C TRP A 118 -4.04 7.00 4.34
N PHE A 119 -2.91 7.63 4.68
CA PHE A 119 -1.60 6.99 4.57
C PHE A 119 -1.48 5.75 5.45
N SER A 120 -0.91 4.68 4.90
CA SER A 120 -0.50 3.51 5.67
C SER A 120 0.60 3.89 6.66
N SER A 121 0.52 3.37 7.89
CA SER A 121 1.51 3.61 8.95
C SER A 121 2.90 3.04 8.64
N ASN A 122 3.00 2.16 7.65
CA ASN A 122 4.27 1.64 7.12
C ASN A 122 4.82 2.44 5.92
N GLY A 123 4.22 3.58 5.55
CA GLY A 123 4.67 4.46 4.46
C GLY A 123 4.44 3.94 3.04
N ARG A 124 4.10 2.66 2.83
CA ARG A 124 4.09 1.98 1.51
C ARG A 124 2.84 2.20 0.64
N GLY A 125 1.88 3.02 1.07
CA GLY A 125 0.62 3.17 0.33
C GLY A 125 -0.50 3.80 1.14
N LEU A 126 -1.73 3.51 0.71
CA LEU A 126 -2.96 3.95 1.35
C LEU A 126 -3.66 2.81 2.10
N ILE A 127 -4.54 3.17 3.04
CA ILE A 127 -5.49 2.28 3.71
C ILE A 127 -6.90 2.77 3.42
N SER A 128 -7.87 1.85 3.27
CA SER A 128 -9.29 2.17 3.19
C SER A 128 -10.15 1.07 3.83
N PRO A 129 -11.21 1.41 4.60
CA PRO A 129 -12.13 0.40 5.16
C PRO A 129 -12.83 -0.47 4.11
N LYS A 130 -12.90 0.00 2.85
CA LYS A 130 -13.50 -0.77 1.76
C LYS A 130 -12.54 -1.79 1.13
N ILE A 131 -11.26 -1.78 1.50
CA ILE A 131 -10.24 -2.74 1.05
C ILE A 131 -9.60 -3.39 2.30
N PRO A 132 -10.25 -4.40 2.92
CA PRO A 132 -9.71 -5.05 4.12
C PRO A 132 -8.38 -5.81 3.96
N PRO A 133 -8.08 -6.48 2.83
CA PRO A 133 -6.80 -7.20 2.69
C PRO A 133 -5.61 -6.24 2.60
N ALA A 134 -4.54 -6.57 3.33
CA ALA A 134 -3.30 -5.81 3.32
C ALA A 134 -2.64 -5.77 1.93
N ASN A 135 -1.79 -4.76 1.72
CA ASN A 135 -0.96 -4.55 0.53
C ASN A 135 -1.71 -4.36 -0.81
N GLN A 136 -3.05 -4.20 -0.80
CA GLN A 136 -3.86 -4.01 -2.02
C GLN A 136 -3.93 -2.55 -2.52
N LEU A 137 -3.33 -1.61 -1.77
CA LEU A 137 -3.27 -0.17 -2.08
C LEU A 137 -1.84 0.37 -1.86
N VAL A 138 -0.82 -0.45 -2.13
CA VAL A 138 0.59 -0.02 -2.13
C VAL A 138 0.87 0.91 -3.32
N TRP A 139 1.89 1.76 -3.25
CA TRP A 139 2.15 2.79 -4.26
C TRP A 139 2.21 2.23 -5.70
N GLU A 140 2.82 1.06 -5.86
CA GLU A 140 3.01 0.35 -7.13
C GLU A 140 1.68 -0.02 -7.84
N VAL A 141 0.55 -0.13 -7.12
CA VAL A 141 -0.76 -0.39 -7.77
C VAL A 141 -1.29 0.82 -8.52
N PHE A 142 -0.91 2.04 -8.13
CA PHE A 142 -1.33 3.26 -8.80
C PHE A 142 -0.51 3.50 -10.07
N ASP A 143 0.79 3.22 -10.02
CA ASP A 143 1.66 3.23 -11.20
C ASP A 143 1.22 2.20 -12.23
N ALA A 144 1.07 0.93 -11.82
CA ALA A 144 0.62 -0.16 -12.69
C ALA A 144 -0.79 0.09 -13.30
N ALA A 145 -1.67 0.80 -12.57
CA ALA A 145 -2.99 1.18 -13.08
C ALA A 145 -2.94 2.24 -14.18
N VAL A 146 -2.04 3.22 -14.09
CA VAL A 146 -1.85 4.25 -15.13
C VAL A 146 -1.07 3.69 -16.32
N GLU A 147 -0.03 2.90 -16.05
CA GLU A 147 0.78 2.19 -17.04
C GLU A 147 -0.08 1.36 -18.00
N VAL A 148 -1.00 0.53 -17.50
CA VAL A 148 -1.88 -0.28 -18.37
C VAL A 148 -2.94 0.56 -19.09
N VAL A 149 -3.33 1.72 -18.55
CA VAL A 149 -4.17 2.69 -19.28
C VAL A 149 -3.40 3.27 -20.47
N LEU A 150 -2.13 3.62 -20.30
CA LEU A 150 -1.26 4.11 -21.38
C LEU A 150 -0.96 3.03 -22.42
N HIS A 151 -0.62 1.81 -22.00
CA HIS A 151 -0.39 0.66 -22.91
C HIS A 151 -1.61 0.32 -23.78
N ASN A 152 -2.84 0.57 -23.30
CA ASN A 152 -4.06 0.44 -24.09
C ASN A 152 -4.43 1.72 -24.88
N GLY A 153 -3.49 2.63 -25.14
CA GLY A 153 -3.74 3.86 -25.91
C GLY A 153 -4.51 4.94 -25.14
N GLY A 154 -4.34 4.99 -23.81
CA GLY A 154 -4.99 5.96 -22.93
C GLY A 154 -6.33 5.50 -22.32
N LYS A 155 -6.76 4.26 -22.54
CA LYS A 155 -8.03 3.73 -21.98
C LYS A 155 -8.00 2.21 -21.74
N ALA A 156 -8.12 1.78 -20.49
CA ALA A 156 -8.20 0.37 -20.10
C ALA A 156 -9.58 -0.02 -19.56
N LEU A 157 -9.96 -1.29 -19.71
CA LEU A 157 -11.01 -1.91 -18.88
C LEU A 157 -10.54 -1.94 -17.42
N LYS A 158 -11.41 -1.71 -16.44
CA LYS A 158 -11.01 -1.86 -15.03
C LYS A 158 -10.75 -3.30 -14.62
N GLY A 159 -11.43 -4.25 -15.26
CA GLY A 159 -11.54 -5.61 -14.75
C GLY A 159 -12.72 -5.75 -13.79
N ASN A 160 -12.88 -6.97 -13.26
CA ASN A 160 -13.87 -7.31 -12.25
C ASN A 160 -13.38 -8.52 -11.45
N ALA A 161 -12.29 -8.34 -10.70
CA ALA A 161 -11.64 -9.35 -9.86
C ALA A 161 -12.45 -9.65 -8.58
N ARG A 162 -13.69 -10.12 -8.79
CA ARG A 162 -14.68 -10.46 -7.76
C ARG A 162 -15.04 -11.93 -7.85
N SER A 163 -15.57 -12.49 -6.76
CA SER A 163 -16.22 -13.81 -6.73
C SER A 163 -15.41 -14.98 -7.30
N GLY A 164 -14.08 -14.93 -7.23
CA GLY A 164 -13.20 -16.00 -7.72
C GLY A 164 -12.69 -15.86 -9.16
N ALA A 165 -12.91 -14.71 -9.81
CA ALA A 165 -12.45 -14.43 -11.17
C ALA A 165 -10.94 -14.69 -11.36
N LYS A 166 -10.60 -15.45 -12.41
CA LYS A 166 -9.25 -15.94 -12.69
C LYS A 166 -8.53 -15.09 -13.71
N LEU A 167 -7.25 -14.81 -13.43
CA LEU A 167 -6.39 -14.03 -14.31
C LEU A 167 -6.21 -14.72 -15.67
N GLY A 168 -6.39 -13.98 -16.76
CA GLY A 168 -6.29 -14.47 -18.13
C GLY A 168 -7.46 -15.37 -18.59
N ILE A 169 -8.48 -15.59 -17.75
CA ILE A 169 -9.69 -16.34 -18.09
C ILE A 169 -10.91 -15.42 -17.97
N ASP A 170 -11.26 -15.02 -16.74
CA ASP A 170 -12.37 -14.10 -16.45
C ASP A 170 -11.90 -12.64 -16.38
N LEU A 171 -10.61 -12.45 -16.08
CA LEU A 171 -9.97 -11.14 -15.84
C LEU A 171 -8.85 -10.90 -16.87
N PRO A 172 -9.05 -10.04 -17.88
CA PRO A 172 -8.04 -9.79 -18.92
C PRO A 172 -6.74 -9.21 -18.37
N LEU A 173 -5.60 -9.68 -18.89
CA LEU A 173 -4.25 -9.21 -18.51
C LEU A 173 -4.04 -7.70 -18.77
N ASN A 174 -4.73 -7.14 -19.78
CA ASN A 174 -4.70 -5.72 -20.10
C ASN A 174 -5.84 -4.91 -19.42
N SER A 175 -6.53 -5.47 -18.42
CA SER A 175 -7.42 -4.72 -17.55
C SER A 175 -6.67 -4.22 -16.31
N VAL A 176 -7.12 -3.12 -15.68
CA VAL A 176 -6.46 -2.52 -14.51
C VAL A 176 -6.23 -3.54 -13.39
N GLU A 177 -7.28 -4.22 -12.93
CA GLU A 177 -7.17 -5.24 -11.88
C GLU A 177 -6.37 -6.47 -12.33
N GLY A 178 -6.43 -6.87 -13.61
CA GLY A 178 -5.63 -7.98 -14.13
C GLY A 178 -4.14 -7.67 -14.19
N TYR A 179 -3.79 -6.47 -14.64
CA TYR A 179 -2.40 -6.02 -14.75
C TYR A 179 -1.76 -5.80 -13.38
N ILE A 180 -2.48 -5.21 -12.43
CA ILE A 180 -2.03 -5.10 -11.03
C ILE A 180 -1.83 -6.50 -10.43
N ALA A 181 -2.81 -7.41 -10.61
CA ALA A 181 -2.71 -8.77 -10.09
C ALA A 181 -1.47 -9.50 -10.62
N GLN A 182 -1.15 -9.34 -11.91
CA GLN A 182 0.05 -9.93 -12.50
C GLN A 182 1.34 -9.22 -12.04
N LYS A 183 1.45 -7.90 -12.24
CA LYS A 183 2.70 -7.13 -12.09
C LYS A 183 3.07 -6.87 -10.62
N VAL A 184 2.08 -6.54 -9.78
CA VAL A 184 2.31 -6.11 -8.38
C VAL A 184 2.05 -7.25 -7.38
N HIS A 185 1.16 -8.18 -7.71
CA HIS A 185 0.81 -9.29 -6.79
C HIS A 185 1.27 -10.67 -7.26
N GLY A 186 1.91 -10.79 -8.42
CA GLY A 186 2.50 -12.04 -8.91
C GLY A 186 1.51 -13.16 -9.23
N VAL A 187 0.22 -12.84 -9.34
CA VAL A 187 -0.85 -13.80 -9.66
C VAL A 187 -0.61 -14.39 -11.04
N LYS A 188 -0.71 -15.71 -11.17
CA LYS A 188 -0.48 -16.42 -12.43
C LYS A 188 -1.78 -16.60 -13.21
N ILE A 189 -1.65 -16.86 -14.52
CA ILE A 189 -2.80 -17.17 -15.37
C ILE A 189 -3.53 -18.41 -14.82
N GLY A 190 -4.85 -18.31 -14.63
CA GLY A 190 -5.68 -19.34 -14.01
C GLY A 190 -5.81 -19.27 -12.48
N GLU A 191 -5.00 -18.47 -11.79
CA GLU A 191 -5.14 -18.18 -10.36
C GLU A 191 -6.16 -17.05 -10.12
N THR A 192 -6.78 -17.05 -8.94
CA THR A 192 -7.78 -16.05 -8.53
C THR A 192 -7.12 -14.72 -8.16
N ALA A 193 -7.65 -13.61 -8.67
CA ALA A 193 -7.22 -12.26 -8.28
C ALA A 193 -8.20 -11.61 -7.27
N PHE A 194 -7.72 -10.61 -6.52
CA PHE A 194 -8.55 -9.70 -5.72
C PHE A 194 -8.68 -8.34 -6.43
N GLY A 195 -9.82 -7.66 -6.26
CA GLY A 195 -10.16 -6.44 -6.99
C GLY A 195 -10.24 -5.16 -6.14
N PRO A 196 -9.13 -4.44 -5.95
CA PRO A 196 -9.11 -3.11 -5.34
C PRO A 196 -9.39 -1.98 -6.35
N GLY A 197 -9.59 -2.29 -7.63
CA GLY A 197 -9.60 -1.34 -8.75
C GLY A 197 -10.69 -0.28 -8.66
N PHE A 198 -11.76 -0.51 -7.90
CA PHE A 198 -12.80 0.50 -7.67
C PHE A 198 -12.37 1.64 -6.74
N VAL A 199 -11.44 1.41 -5.80
CA VAL A 199 -10.81 2.46 -4.99
C VAL A 199 -9.66 3.11 -5.77
N ILE A 200 -8.82 2.31 -6.43
CA ILE A 200 -7.69 2.82 -7.24
C ILE A 200 -8.18 3.78 -8.33
N ALA A 201 -9.23 3.40 -9.07
CA ALA A 201 -9.86 4.28 -10.07
C ALA A 201 -10.47 5.56 -9.47
N ALA A 202 -10.93 5.53 -8.22
CA ALA A 202 -11.46 6.70 -7.54
C ALA A 202 -10.35 7.63 -7.03
N VAL A 203 -9.25 7.10 -6.51
CA VAL A 203 -8.05 7.87 -6.12
C VAL A 203 -7.47 8.59 -7.33
N LEU A 204 -7.19 7.86 -8.42
CA LEU A 204 -6.59 8.42 -9.64
C LEU A 204 -7.47 9.50 -10.31
N ASP A 205 -8.79 9.43 -10.13
CA ASP A 205 -9.73 10.45 -10.59
C ASP A 205 -9.77 11.67 -9.68
N TRP A 206 -9.80 11.45 -8.37
CA TRP A 206 -9.73 12.50 -7.34
C TRP A 206 -8.43 13.33 -7.44
N VAL A 207 -7.28 12.71 -7.73
CA VAL A 207 -6.01 13.45 -7.96
C VAL A 207 -5.87 14.04 -9.37
N GLY A 208 -6.85 13.79 -10.26
CA GLY A 208 -6.89 14.37 -11.60
C GLY A 208 -5.94 13.72 -12.62
N ILE A 209 -5.57 12.46 -12.43
CA ILE A 209 -4.69 11.69 -13.32
C ILE A 209 -5.50 10.92 -14.37
N CYS A 210 -6.57 10.24 -13.93
CA CYS A 210 -7.48 9.48 -14.78
C CYS A 210 -8.92 9.97 -14.66
N SER A 211 -9.83 9.45 -15.49
CA SER A 211 -11.28 9.60 -15.39
C SER A 211 -11.93 8.28 -14.98
N ASN A 212 -12.70 8.29 -13.90
CA ASN A 212 -13.34 7.11 -13.31
C ASN A 212 -14.64 6.77 -14.06
N GLU A 213 -14.56 6.10 -15.21
CA GLU A 213 -15.73 5.81 -16.04
C GLU A 213 -16.48 4.53 -15.62
N ARG A 214 -17.67 4.29 -16.20
CA ARG A 214 -18.39 3.02 -16.06
C ARG A 214 -17.67 1.92 -16.86
N GLY A 215 -16.97 1.04 -16.14
CA GLY A 215 -16.26 -0.11 -16.70
C GLY A 215 -14.82 0.17 -17.17
N TYR A 216 -14.47 1.43 -17.40
CA TYR A 216 -13.17 1.85 -17.94
C TYR A 216 -12.43 2.83 -17.02
N LEU A 217 -11.11 2.85 -17.13
CA LEU A 217 -10.25 3.91 -16.61
C LEU A 217 -9.57 4.54 -17.83
N SER A 218 -9.67 5.86 -17.97
CA SER A 218 -9.07 6.61 -19.09
C SER A 218 -8.11 7.66 -18.54
N ILE A 219 -7.03 7.97 -19.26
CA ILE A 219 -6.12 9.05 -18.88
C ILE A 219 -6.83 10.42 -19.03
N LYS A 220 -6.54 11.40 -18.17
CA LYS A 220 -7.03 12.78 -18.38
C LYS A 220 -6.14 13.52 -19.38
N PRO A 221 -6.70 14.29 -20.34
CA PRO A 221 -5.90 14.99 -21.35
C PRO A 221 -4.84 15.91 -20.76
N ASP A 222 -5.16 16.58 -19.64
CA ASP A 222 -4.30 17.55 -18.96
C ASP A 222 -3.21 16.89 -18.08
N PHE A 223 -3.21 15.55 -17.97
CA PHE A 223 -2.17 14.81 -17.25
C PHE A 223 -1.07 14.35 -18.21
N HIS A 224 -0.07 15.20 -18.40
CA HIS A 224 1.11 14.89 -19.18
C HIS A 224 2.18 14.23 -18.31
N LEU A 225 2.53 12.98 -18.62
CA LEU A 225 3.76 12.36 -18.17
C LEU A 225 4.89 12.72 -19.13
N HIS A 226 6.03 13.14 -18.59
CA HIS A 226 7.26 13.24 -19.39
C HIS A 226 7.79 11.82 -19.67
N PRO A 227 8.12 11.46 -20.93
CA PRO A 227 8.48 10.08 -21.29
C PRO A 227 9.77 9.53 -20.65
N GLU A 228 10.63 10.39 -20.10
CA GLU A 228 11.97 10.01 -19.61
C GLU A 228 11.97 9.47 -18.15
N ASN A 229 10.78 9.26 -17.57
CA ASN A 229 10.60 8.85 -16.17
C ASN A 229 10.18 7.36 -16.01
N TRP A 230 10.33 6.52 -17.05
CA TRP A 230 9.85 5.12 -17.10
C TRP A 230 10.84 4.21 -17.83
#